data_AF-A0A6A6SIA9-F1
#
_entry.id   AF-A0A6A6SIA9-F1
#
_cell.length_a   1.000
_cell.length_b   1.000
_cell.length_c   1.000
_cell.angle_alpha   90.00
_cell.angle_beta   90.00
_cell.angle_gamma   90.00
#
_symmetry.space_group_name_H-M   'P 1'
#
loop_
_entity.id
_entity.type
_entity.pdbx_description
1 polymer ?
#
loop_
_entity_poly.entity_id
_entity_poly.type
_entity_poly.pdbx_seq_one_letter_code
_entity_poly.pdbx_strand_id
1 'polypeptide(L)'
;MAEPIAIIGSTCRFPGSVNTPSQLWNLLENPRDILGEVSEKRVDYSGIRRSYDHSYLLQDDIRRLDAAFFKINNKEPCAMDPQQRILLETVHQALESTRLQAAIPQRRRQRTQSASIINLSMVTDVGYVAKAQRANRSMEEHLRSKFYTPLSETEFHQSIMQAILAGRRDSGNAGITMGIRPFVDNPKATSRPSWYNNPRSYHMIVPMDDTSDGRKTPTPVHNLDKNFDYATTSSEAADAFQKLMCQKIEAMLKVPAARINIEAPLSSVGLDSPLAVEIRTWFLLVSMSRC
;
A
#
# COMPACT_ATOMS: atom_id res chain seq x y z
N MET A 1 -30.05 3.54 -29.00
CA MET A 1 -28.79 4.25 -29.34
C MET A 1 -27.64 3.47 -28.74
N ALA A 2 -26.54 3.27 -29.46
CA ALA A 2 -25.37 2.59 -28.96
C ALA A 2 -24.66 3.45 -27.90
N GLU A 3 -24.14 2.81 -26.84
CA GLU A 3 -23.40 3.48 -25.78
C GLU A 3 -22.06 4.03 -26.33
N PRO A 4 -21.72 5.31 -26.08
CA PRO A 4 -20.49 5.90 -26.60
C PRO A 4 -19.24 5.35 -25.89
N ILE A 5 -18.26 4.90 -26.67
CA ILE A 5 -16.99 4.36 -26.17
C ILE A 5 -15.91 5.46 -26.16
N ALA A 6 -15.26 5.67 -25.00
CA ALA A 6 -14.18 6.63 -24.84
C ALA A 6 -12.81 5.95 -24.80
N ILE A 7 -11.86 6.45 -25.60
CA ILE A 7 -10.45 6.04 -25.55
C ILE A 7 -9.76 6.84 -24.44
N ILE A 8 -9.45 6.19 -23.33
CA ILE A 8 -8.91 6.84 -22.12
C ILE A 8 -7.38 6.89 -22.08
N GLY A 9 -6.70 6.13 -22.94
CA GLY A 9 -5.27 6.24 -23.16
C GLY A 9 -4.80 5.34 -24.29
N SER A 10 -3.60 5.65 -24.74
CA SER A 10 -2.97 5.04 -25.90
C SER A 10 -1.47 4.96 -25.69
N THR A 11 -0.84 4.09 -26.44
CA THR A 11 0.59 3.91 -26.52
C THR A 11 0.91 3.44 -27.92
N CYS A 12 2.14 3.60 -28.35
CA CYS A 12 2.56 3.14 -29.66
C CYS A 12 4.06 2.93 -29.69
N ARG A 13 4.51 1.99 -30.53
CA ARG A 13 5.92 1.86 -30.90
C ARG A 13 6.03 1.93 -32.42
N PHE A 14 6.80 2.90 -32.90
CA PHE A 14 7.05 3.15 -34.30
C PHE A 14 8.56 3.31 -34.56
N PRO A 15 9.00 3.11 -35.81
CA PRO A 15 10.36 3.37 -36.23
C PRO A 15 10.79 4.83 -35.94
N GLY A 16 12.08 5.04 -35.74
CA GLY A 16 12.64 6.37 -35.40
C GLY A 16 12.56 6.76 -33.92
N SER A 17 12.64 5.79 -33.01
CA SER A 17 12.62 5.96 -31.54
C SER A 17 11.31 6.57 -31.02
N VAL A 18 10.20 6.25 -31.68
CA VAL A 18 8.88 6.75 -31.29
C VAL A 18 8.19 5.69 -30.43
N ASN A 19 8.22 5.88 -29.12
CA ASN A 19 7.67 4.95 -28.13
C ASN A 19 6.49 5.54 -27.36
N THR A 20 6.02 6.73 -27.73
CA THR A 20 4.89 7.41 -27.09
C THR A 20 4.05 8.19 -28.11
N PRO A 21 2.74 8.41 -27.84
CA PRO A 21 1.90 9.23 -28.71
C PRO A 21 2.41 10.67 -28.90
N SER A 22 3.06 11.24 -27.89
CA SER A 22 3.68 12.58 -27.99
C SER A 22 4.89 12.59 -28.92
N GLN A 23 5.73 11.56 -28.89
CA GLN A 23 6.83 11.44 -29.85
C GLN A 23 6.32 11.20 -31.27
N LEU A 24 5.22 10.46 -31.42
CA LEU A 24 4.56 10.27 -32.71
C LEU A 24 4.02 11.61 -33.22
N TRP A 25 3.38 12.39 -32.36
CA TRP A 25 2.90 13.72 -32.70
C TRP A 25 4.04 14.62 -33.17
N ASN A 26 5.15 14.66 -32.43
CA ASN A 26 6.32 15.44 -32.82
C ASN A 26 6.90 15.03 -34.18
N LEU A 27 6.88 13.73 -34.50
CA LEU A 27 7.30 13.21 -35.81
C LEU A 27 6.34 13.63 -36.93
N LEU A 28 5.03 13.67 -36.66
CA LEU A 28 4.03 14.11 -37.63
C LEU A 28 4.07 15.62 -37.86
N GLU A 29 4.31 16.38 -36.79
CA GLU A 29 4.42 17.84 -36.82
C GLU A 29 5.71 18.30 -37.49
N ASN A 30 6.82 17.58 -37.24
CA ASN A 30 8.12 17.82 -37.87
C ASN A 30 8.61 16.52 -38.54
N PRO A 31 8.14 16.24 -39.78
CA PRO A 31 8.52 15.04 -40.51
C PRO A 31 10.02 14.95 -40.70
N ARG A 32 10.58 13.81 -40.33
CA ARG A 32 11.96 13.44 -40.62
C ARG A 32 12.00 12.04 -41.21
N ASP A 33 13.02 11.77 -42.00
CA ASP A 33 13.23 10.41 -42.50
C ASP A 33 13.56 9.47 -41.33
N ILE A 34 12.80 8.37 -41.26
CA ILE A 34 12.92 7.31 -40.26
C ILE A 34 13.31 5.98 -40.89
N LEU A 35 13.66 6.01 -42.18
CA LEU A 35 14.23 4.88 -42.90
C LEU A 35 15.58 4.50 -42.28
N GLY A 36 15.75 3.23 -41.95
CA GLY A 36 16.98 2.71 -41.37
C GLY A 36 17.55 1.56 -42.20
N GLU A 37 18.87 1.38 -42.15
CA GLU A 37 19.51 0.21 -42.72
C GLU A 37 19.11 -1.07 -41.99
N VAL A 38 18.93 -2.16 -42.74
CA VAL A 38 18.66 -3.47 -42.14
C VAL A 38 19.97 -4.03 -41.58
N SER A 39 20.04 -4.11 -40.24
CA SER A 39 21.19 -4.71 -39.57
C SER A 39 21.30 -6.21 -39.86
N GLU A 40 22.52 -6.66 -40.17
CA GLU A 40 22.88 -8.07 -40.34
C GLU A 40 22.61 -8.92 -39.08
N LYS A 41 22.43 -8.28 -37.91
CA LYS A 41 22.01 -8.97 -36.67
C LYS A 41 20.55 -9.41 -36.67
N ARG A 42 19.71 -8.85 -37.55
CA ARG A 42 18.27 -9.16 -37.63
C ARG A 42 17.93 -10.13 -38.75
N VAL A 43 18.62 -10.00 -39.87
CA VAL A 43 18.44 -10.86 -41.04
C VAL A 43 19.83 -11.31 -41.45
N ASP A 44 20.05 -12.62 -41.37
CA ASP A 44 21.21 -13.22 -42.00
C ASP A 44 20.93 -13.35 -43.50
N TYR A 45 21.70 -12.62 -44.31
CA TYR A 45 21.61 -12.68 -45.76
C TYR A 45 22.56 -13.74 -46.35
N SER A 46 23.22 -14.55 -45.51
CA SER A 46 24.07 -15.63 -45.99
C SER A 46 23.22 -16.60 -46.86
N GLY A 47 23.49 -16.61 -48.16
CA GLY A 47 22.78 -17.45 -49.13
C GLY A 47 21.43 -16.93 -49.63
N ILE A 48 20.99 -15.73 -49.26
CA ILE A 48 19.74 -15.11 -49.75
C ILE A 48 20.04 -13.77 -50.41
N ARG A 49 19.51 -13.53 -51.62
CA ARG A 49 19.65 -12.24 -52.29
C ARG A 49 19.01 -11.14 -51.43
N ARG A 50 19.80 -10.12 -51.09
CA ARG A 50 19.35 -8.94 -50.33
C ARG A 50 18.17 -8.31 -51.08
N SER A 51 16.95 -8.45 -50.55
CA SER A 51 15.75 -7.90 -51.16
C SER A 51 15.55 -6.41 -50.86
N TYR A 52 16.04 -5.93 -49.70
CA TYR A 52 15.91 -4.55 -49.26
C TYR A 52 17.13 -4.17 -48.40
N ASP A 53 17.78 -3.05 -48.71
CA ASP A 53 18.89 -2.50 -47.91
C ASP A 53 18.39 -1.64 -46.74
N HIS A 54 17.20 -1.07 -46.90
CA HIS A 54 16.60 -0.14 -45.97
C HIS A 54 15.16 -0.51 -45.66
N SER A 55 14.74 -0.35 -44.40
CA SER A 55 13.36 -0.58 -44.00
C SER A 55 12.99 0.18 -42.72
N TYR A 56 11.70 0.25 -42.45
CA TYR A 56 11.14 0.91 -41.27
C TYR A 56 11.09 -0.05 -40.09
N LEU A 57 12.20 -0.14 -39.34
CA LEU A 57 12.35 -1.06 -38.22
C LEU A 57 12.27 -0.34 -36.88
N LEU A 58 11.66 -1.00 -35.88
CA LEU A 58 11.82 -0.60 -34.49
C LEU A 58 13.30 -0.61 -34.12
N GLN A 59 13.80 0.47 -33.54
CA GLN A 59 15.21 0.58 -33.14
C GLN A 59 15.52 -0.22 -31.87
N ASP A 60 14.52 -0.47 -31.03
CA ASP A 60 14.64 -1.29 -29.82
C ASP A 60 14.98 -2.75 -30.15
N ASP A 61 15.71 -3.42 -29.26
CA ASP A 61 15.98 -4.86 -29.38
C ASP A 61 14.72 -5.67 -29.05
N ILE A 62 14.01 -6.10 -30.10
CA ILE A 62 12.76 -6.89 -30.03
C ILE A 62 12.92 -8.24 -29.31
N ARG A 63 14.16 -8.68 -29.05
CA ARG A 63 14.44 -9.93 -28.32
C ARG A 63 14.39 -9.75 -26.81
N ARG A 64 14.43 -8.50 -26.33
CA ARG A 64 14.41 -8.21 -24.89
C ARG A 64 12.98 -8.21 -24.36
N LEU A 65 12.85 -8.68 -23.13
CA LEU A 65 11.64 -8.62 -22.32
C LEU A 65 12.08 -8.61 -20.86
N ASP A 66 11.47 -7.77 -20.03
CA ASP A 66 11.63 -7.86 -18.57
C ASP A 66 10.82 -9.06 -18.03
N ALA A 67 11.41 -10.25 -18.12
CA ALA A 67 10.76 -11.50 -17.71
C ALA A 67 10.35 -11.49 -16.23
N ALA A 68 11.19 -10.91 -15.37
CA ALA A 68 10.93 -10.83 -13.93
C ALA A 68 9.70 -9.97 -13.62
N PHE A 69 9.57 -8.83 -14.32
CA PHE A 69 8.41 -7.95 -14.19
C PHE A 69 7.09 -8.66 -14.53
N PHE A 70 7.06 -9.45 -15.61
CA PHE A 70 5.89 -10.20 -16.05
C PHE A 70 5.71 -11.56 -15.35
N LYS A 71 6.58 -11.90 -14.39
CA LYS A 71 6.59 -13.21 -13.70
C LYS A 71 6.75 -14.41 -14.64
N ILE A 72 7.51 -14.22 -15.71
CA ILE A 72 7.87 -15.24 -16.69
C ILE A 72 9.25 -15.80 -16.32
N ASN A 73 9.47 -17.10 -16.49
CA ASN A 73 10.77 -17.71 -16.20
C ASN A 73 11.84 -17.14 -17.14
N ASN A 74 13.02 -16.75 -16.65
CA ASN A 74 14.08 -16.09 -17.45
C ASN A 74 14.51 -16.86 -18.73
N LYS A 75 14.28 -18.17 -18.81
CA LYS A 75 14.58 -18.98 -20.01
C LYS A 75 13.48 -18.94 -21.08
N GLU A 76 12.26 -18.67 -20.66
CA GLU A 76 11.06 -18.73 -21.49
C GLU A 76 10.95 -17.58 -22.51
N PRO A 77 11.39 -16.33 -22.24
CA PRO A 77 11.37 -15.26 -23.22
C PRO A 77 12.00 -15.68 -24.53
N CYS A 78 13.13 -16.38 -24.54
CA CYS A 78 13.82 -16.81 -25.76
C CYS A 78 12.92 -17.57 -26.75
N ALA A 79 11.93 -18.32 -26.26
CA ALA A 79 11.01 -19.10 -27.07
C ALA A 79 9.69 -18.37 -27.41
N MET A 80 9.43 -17.20 -26.80
CA MET A 80 8.20 -16.43 -27.06
C MET A 80 8.26 -15.71 -28.40
N ASP A 81 7.14 -15.54 -29.08
CA ASP A 81 7.08 -14.67 -30.27
C ASP A 81 7.43 -13.22 -29.88
N PRO A 82 8.37 -12.54 -30.57
CA PRO A 82 8.66 -11.13 -30.34
C PRO A 82 7.42 -10.21 -30.34
N GLN A 83 6.39 -10.50 -31.14
CA GLN A 83 5.14 -9.73 -31.17
C GLN A 83 4.39 -9.82 -29.84
N GLN A 84 4.35 -11.00 -29.23
CA GLN A 84 3.72 -11.22 -27.93
C GLN A 84 4.48 -10.47 -26.81
N ARG A 85 5.82 -10.45 -26.86
CA ARG A 85 6.65 -9.72 -25.90
C ARG A 85 6.40 -8.22 -25.98
N ILE A 86 6.42 -7.66 -27.20
CA ILE A 86 6.15 -6.24 -27.45
C ILE A 86 4.73 -5.89 -27.00
N LEU A 87 3.75 -6.76 -27.25
CA LEU A 87 2.37 -6.54 -26.81
C LEU A 87 2.26 -6.44 -25.29
N LEU A 88 2.94 -7.31 -24.53
CA LEU A 88 2.93 -7.26 -23.06
C LEU A 88 3.45 -5.93 -22.52
N GLU A 89 4.60 -5.47 -23.01
CA GLU A 89 5.17 -4.17 -22.63
C GLU A 89 4.27 -3.00 -23.06
N THR A 90 3.71 -3.08 -24.27
CA THR A 90 2.85 -2.04 -24.82
C THR A 90 1.55 -1.93 -24.03
N VAL A 91 0.88 -3.05 -23.72
CA VAL A 91 -0.32 -3.04 -22.86
C VAL A 91 -0.01 -2.43 -21.50
N HIS A 92 1.13 -2.77 -20.91
CA HIS A 92 1.56 -2.16 -19.66
C HIS A 92 1.75 -0.64 -19.79
N GLN A 93 2.47 -0.18 -20.82
CA GLN A 93 2.66 1.25 -21.09
C GLN A 93 1.34 1.98 -21.38
N ALA A 94 0.34 1.33 -21.98
CA ALA A 94 -1.00 1.88 -22.18
C ALA A 94 -1.71 2.10 -20.82
N LEU A 95 -1.60 1.13 -19.92
CA LEU A 95 -2.13 1.22 -18.56
C LEU A 95 -1.38 2.27 -17.72
N GLU A 96 -0.10 2.52 -18.00
CA GLU A 96 0.65 3.61 -17.38
C GLU A 96 0.32 4.99 -17.98
N SER A 97 0.11 5.08 -19.30
CA SER A 97 -0.19 6.33 -20.01
C SER A 97 -1.58 6.88 -19.65
N THR A 98 -2.50 5.97 -19.31
CA THR A 98 -3.78 6.31 -18.68
C THR A 98 -3.61 6.83 -17.24
N ARG A 99 -2.41 6.70 -16.63
CA ARG A 99 -2.02 7.15 -15.27
C ARG A 99 -3.15 6.93 -14.26
N LEU A 100 -3.73 5.72 -14.28
CA LEU A 100 -5.01 5.41 -13.66
C LEU A 100 -5.05 5.52 -12.13
N GLN A 101 -3.93 5.77 -11.45
CA GLN A 101 -3.92 6.01 -10.00
C GLN A 101 -3.64 7.46 -9.57
N ALA A 102 -3.08 8.35 -10.41
CA ALA A 102 -2.71 9.72 -9.98
C ALA A 102 -3.20 10.83 -10.94
N ALA A 103 -3.32 10.55 -12.24
CA ALA A 103 -3.70 11.58 -13.21
C ALA A 103 -5.20 11.73 -13.39
N ILE A 104 -6.01 10.74 -13.02
CA ILE A 104 -7.46 10.84 -13.14
C ILE A 104 -7.97 12.09 -12.39
N PRO A 105 -7.57 12.35 -11.13
CA PRO A 105 -8.01 13.57 -10.47
C PRO A 105 -7.40 14.85 -10.99
N GLN A 106 -6.12 14.83 -11.36
CA GLN A 106 -5.45 16.01 -11.90
C GLN A 106 -6.08 16.47 -13.22
N ARG A 107 -6.38 15.52 -14.14
CA ARG A 107 -7.07 15.80 -15.41
C ARG A 107 -8.51 16.25 -15.20
N ARG A 108 -9.23 15.67 -14.22
CA ARG A 108 -10.60 16.10 -13.88
C ARG A 108 -10.59 17.52 -13.31
N ARG A 109 -9.64 17.88 -12.44
CA ARG A 109 -9.51 19.25 -11.91
C ARG A 109 -9.18 20.28 -12.97
N GLN A 110 -8.32 19.95 -13.93
CA GLN A 110 -8.01 20.81 -15.08
C GLN A 110 -9.25 21.12 -15.94
N ARG A 111 -10.25 20.24 -15.93
CA ARG A 111 -11.55 20.42 -16.61
C ARG A 111 -12.64 20.90 -15.66
N THR A 112 -12.29 21.54 -14.54
CA THR A 112 -13.24 22.02 -13.51
C THR A 112 -14.11 20.90 -12.90
N GLN A 113 -13.61 19.68 -12.77
CA GLN A 113 -14.34 18.57 -12.13
C GLN A 113 -13.63 18.12 -10.86
N SER A 114 -14.40 17.90 -9.79
CA SER A 114 -13.87 17.40 -8.52
C SER A 114 -13.46 15.93 -8.65
N ALA A 115 -12.34 15.56 -8.05
CA ALA A 115 -11.84 14.20 -8.04
C ALA A 115 -10.72 14.02 -7.00
N SER A 116 -10.65 12.83 -6.42
CA SER A 116 -9.68 12.44 -5.38
C SER A 116 -9.27 10.97 -5.54
N ILE A 117 -8.11 10.61 -5.00
CA ILE A 117 -7.63 9.23 -4.87
C ILE A 117 -7.49 8.91 -3.39
N ILE A 118 -7.89 7.70 -3.02
CA ILE A 118 -7.66 7.17 -1.68
C ILE A 118 -6.87 5.88 -1.82
N ASN A 119 -5.66 5.87 -1.29
CA ASN A 119 -4.86 4.66 -1.10
C ASN A 119 -5.13 4.17 0.32
N LEU A 120 -5.92 3.11 0.43
CA LEU A 120 -6.30 2.51 1.71
C LEU A 120 -5.33 1.38 2.06
N SER A 121 -5.16 1.19 3.36
CA SER A 121 -4.54 0.00 3.93
C SER A 121 -5.62 -1.06 4.19
N MET A 122 -5.32 -2.06 5.01
CA MET A 122 -6.29 -3.12 5.30
C MET A 122 -7.41 -2.60 6.21
N VAL A 123 -8.66 -2.73 5.78
CA VAL A 123 -9.84 -2.37 6.59
C VAL A 123 -10.32 -3.59 7.36
N THR A 124 -10.21 -3.59 8.68
CA THR A 124 -10.42 -4.79 9.52
C THR A 124 -11.88 -5.07 9.85
N ASP A 125 -12.70 -4.03 9.97
CA ASP A 125 -14.05 -4.14 10.54
C ASP A 125 -15.11 -4.47 9.49
N VAL A 126 -14.89 -3.99 8.27
CA VAL A 126 -15.82 -4.14 7.12
C VAL A 126 -15.07 -4.45 5.82
N GLY A 127 -15.80 -4.99 4.84
CA GLY A 127 -15.24 -5.24 3.50
C GLY A 127 -14.48 -6.56 3.37
N TYR A 128 -13.46 -6.57 2.53
CA TYR A 128 -12.81 -7.82 2.08
C TYR A 128 -12.05 -8.55 3.19
N VAL A 129 -11.28 -7.83 4.01
CA VAL A 129 -10.47 -8.43 5.08
C VAL A 129 -11.36 -8.92 6.22
N ALA A 130 -12.36 -8.13 6.63
CA ALA A 130 -13.38 -8.55 7.60
C ALA A 130 -14.13 -9.83 7.16
N LYS A 131 -14.48 -9.94 5.87
CA LYS A 131 -15.10 -11.15 5.31
C LYS A 131 -14.15 -12.34 5.25
N ALA A 132 -12.88 -12.11 4.92
CA ALA A 132 -11.85 -13.15 4.91
C ALA A 132 -11.56 -13.69 6.31
N GLN A 133 -11.61 -12.83 7.34
CA GLN A 133 -11.48 -13.21 8.75
C GLN A 133 -12.58 -14.19 9.17
N ARG A 134 -13.84 -13.88 8.84
CA ARG A 134 -15.01 -14.73 9.13
C ARG A 134 -14.95 -16.08 8.42
N ALA A 135 -14.22 -16.14 7.31
CA ALA A 135 -13.94 -17.36 6.56
C ALA A 135 -12.68 -18.10 7.02
N ASN A 136 -12.13 -17.76 8.19
CA ASN A 136 -10.93 -18.37 8.79
C ASN A 136 -9.67 -18.30 7.90
N ARG A 137 -9.54 -17.24 7.09
CA ARG A 137 -8.35 -17.00 6.26
C ARG A 137 -7.38 -16.07 6.97
N SER A 138 -6.08 -16.42 7.00
CA SER A 138 -4.99 -15.62 7.59
C SER A 138 -4.61 -14.36 6.79
N MET A 139 -5.58 -13.76 6.09
CA MET A 139 -5.36 -12.60 5.23
C MET A 139 -4.88 -11.39 6.04
N GLU A 140 -5.46 -11.16 7.23
CA GLU A 140 -5.03 -10.06 8.09
C GLU A 140 -3.59 -10.27 8.59
N GLU A 141 -3.25 -11.47 9.07
CA GLU A 141 -1.89 -11.81 9.51
C GLU A 141 -0.86 -11.64 8.39
N HIS A 142 -1.21 -12.06 7.17
CA HIS A 142 -0.36 -11.89 6.00
C HIS A 142 -0.18 -10.43 5.58
N LEU A 143 -1.19 -9.58 5.76
CA LEU A 143 -1.07 -8.15 5.48
C LEU A 143 -0.27 -7.44 6.58
N ARG A 144 -0.41 -7.86 7.84
CA ARG A 144 0.41 -7.39 8.97
C ARG A 144 1.88 -7.76 8.80
N SER A 145 2.19 -8.97 8.33
CA SER A 145 3.57 -9.39 8.06
C SER A 145 4.25 -8.53 6.98
N LYS A 146 3.43 -7.90 6.11
CA LYS A 146 3.86 -6.95 5.09
C LYS A 146 3.82 -5.49 5.52
N PHE A 147 3.64 -5.21 6.81
CA PHE A 147 3.63 -3.87 7.40
C PHE A 147 2.44 -2.99 6.98
N TYR A 148 1.33 -3.58 6.51
CA TYR A 148 0.07 -2.84 6.34
C TYR A 148 -0.58 -2.59 7.70
N THR A 149 -0.99 -1.34 7.92
CA THR A 149 -1.63 -0.92 9.17
C THR A 149 -3.14 -1.21 9.13
N PRO A 150 -3.74 -1.80 10.18
CA PRO A 150 -5.19 -1.92 10.27
C PRO A 150 -5.85 -0.55 10.26
N LEU A 151 -6.93 -0.41 9.49
CA LEU A 151 -7.82 0.74 9.49
C LEU A 151 -9.19 0.28 10.00
N SER A 152 -9.71 1.02 10.97
CA SER A 152 -11.09 0.86 11.44
C SER A 152 -12.10 1.40 10.42
N GLU A 153 -13.36 0.99 10.55
CA GLU A 153 -14.45 1.56 9.74
C GLU A 153 -14.56 3.09 9.91
N THR A 154 -14.29 3.59 11.11
CA THR A 154 -14.32 5.03 11.40
C THR A 154 -13.23 5.78 10.64
N GLU A 155 -11.99 5.26 10.64
CA GLU A 155 -10.88 5.86 9.89
C GLU A 155 -11.13 5.78 8.38
N PHE A 156 -11.75 4.71 7.90
CA PHE A 156 -12.17 4.60 6.50
C PHE A 156 -13.19 5.69 6.14
N HIS A 157 -14.22 5.92 6.96
CA HIS A 157 -15.18 7.00 6.74
C HIS A 157 -14.51 8.39 6.78
N GLN A 158 -13.59 8.61 7.71
CA GLN A 158 -12.81 9.85 7.76
C GLN A 158 -11.96 10.03 6.50
N SER A 159 -11.36 8.95 5.97
CA SER A 159 -10.58 9.01 4.74
C SER A 159 -11.44 9.41 3.53
N ILE A 160 -12.71 8.96 3.48
CA ILE A 160 -13.67 9.35 2.44
C ILE A 160 -14.04 10.84 2.59
N MET A 161 -14.33 11.29 3.81
CA MET A 161 -14.65 12.71 4.05
C MET A 161 -13.49 13.60 3.64
N GLN A 162 -12.26 13.23 4.02
CA GLN A 162 -11.06 13.96 3.62
C GLN A 162 -10.86 13.90 2.11
N ALA A 163 -11.20 12.80 1.44
CA ALA A 163 -11.07 12.70 -0.01
C ALA A 163 -12.04 13.64 -0.73
N ILE A 164 -13.26 13.78 -0.21
CA ILE A 164 -14.24 14.74 -0.72
C ILE A 164 -13.73 16.18 -0.58
N LEU A 165 -13.13 16.53 0.55
CA LEU A 165 -12.53 17.84 0.79
C LEU A 165 -11.31 18.08 -0.09
N ALA A 166 -10.37 17.13 -0.09
CA ALA A 166 -9.17 17.16 -0.91
C ALA A 166 -9.53 17.19 -2.40
N GLY A 167 -10.66 16.61 -2.79
CA GLY A 167 -11.20 16.49 -4.14
C GLY A 167 -11.65 17.80 -4.81
N ARG A 168 -11.79 18.88 -4.02
CA ARG A 168 -12.27 20.19 -4.49
C ARG A 168 -11.29 20.85 -5.45
N ARG A 169 -11.83 21.75 -6.29
CA ARG A 169 -11.08 22.48 -7.32
C ARG A 169 -9.91 23.28 -6.74
N ASP A 170 -10.11 23.88 -5.57
CA ASP A 170 -9.14 24.80 -4.93
C ASP A 170 -8.13 24.07 -4.02
N SER A 171 -8.20 22.75 -3.91
CA SER A 171 -7.30 21.96 -3.07
C SER A 171 -6.02 21.58 -3.83
N GLY A 172 -4.86 21.81 -3.20
CA GLY A 172 -3.55 21.55 -3.80
C GLY A 172 -3.19 20.07 -3.97
N ASN A 173 -3.73 19.16 -3.14
CA ASN A 173 -3.45 17.72 -3.24
C ASN A 173 -4.74 16.92 -3.45
N ALA A 174 -4.67 15.90 -4.30
CA ALA A 174 -5.78 15.02 -4.67
C ALA A 174 -5.69 13.62 -4.09
N GLY A 175 -4.52 13.24 -3.59
CA GLY A 175 -4.26 11.91 -3.08
C GLY A 175 -4.25 11.89 -1.56
N ILE A 176 -4.98 10.94 -1.00
CA ILE A 176 -4.91 10.56 0.41
C ILE A 176 -4.30 9.18 0.47
N THR A 177 -3.27 9.00 1.28
CA THR A 177 -2.64 7.71 1.52
C THR A 177 -2.71 7.40 3.00
N MET A 178 -3.24 6.23 3.34
CA MET A 178 -3.45 5.78 4.72
C MET A 178 -2.72 4.48 4.99
N GLY A 179 -2.42 4.25 6.27
CA GLY A 179 -1.90 3.00 6.79
C GLY A 179 -0.52 2.57 6.29
N ILE A 180 0.32 3.57 5.98
CA ILE A 180 1.78 3.48 6.01
C ILE A 180 2.24 4.21 7.28
N ARG A 181 3.11 3.58 8.06
CA ARG A 181 3.69 4.18 9.27
C ARG A 181 5.20 4.31 9.12
N PRO A 182 5.83 5.28 9.80
CA PRO A 182 7.29 5.31 9.89
C PRO A 182 7.81 3.98 10.41
N PHE A 183 8.87 3.48 9.79
CA PHE A 183 9.53 2.25 10.18
C PHE A 183 10.72 2.61 11.06
N VAL A 184 10.70 2.13 12.31
CA VAL A 184 11.85 2.27 13.21
C VAL A 184 12.87 1.21 12.83
N ASP A 185 14.01 1.65 12.30
CA ASP A 185 15.04 0.75 11.81
C ASP A 185 15.88 0.21 12.96
N ASN A 186 15.57 -1.03 13.34
CA ASN A 186 16.37 -1.80 14.29
C ASN A 186 17.36 -2.67 13.48
N PRO A 187 18.67 -2.61 13.77
CA PRO A 187 19.67 -3.47 13.12
C PRO A 187 19.34 -4.97 13.16
N LYS A 188 18.56 -5.40 14.17
CA LYS A 188 18.14 -6.80 14.38
C LYS A 188 16.76 -7.14 13.80
N ALA A 189 16.13 -6.25 13.04
CA ALA A 189 14.80 -6.50 12.48
C ALA A 189 14.80 -7.68 11.49
N THR A 190 13.94 -8.68 11.74
CA THR A 190 13.79 -9.90 10.92
C THR A 190 13.19 -9.61 9.54
N SER A 191 12.34 -8.59 9.43
CA SER A 191 11.71 -8.18 8.18
C SER A 191 11.66 -6.65 8.09
N ARG A 192 11.72 -6.14 6.86
CA ARG A 192 11.61 -4.72 6.54
C ARG A 192 10.46 -4.50 5.55
N PRO A 193 9.80 -3.33 5.55
CA PRO A 193 8.77 -3.02 4.58
C PRO A 193 9.31 -3.07 3.15
N SER A 194 8.47 -3.45 2.18
CA SER A 194 8.86 -3.51 0.76
C SER A 194 9.32 -2.15 0.21
N TRP A 195 8.85 -1.06 0.80
CA TRP A 195 9.23 0.31 0.45
C TRP A 195 10.51 0.80 1.13
N TYR A 196 11.16 0.00 2.00
CA TYR A 196 12.36 0.43 2.74
C TYR A 196 13.50 0.92 1.84
N ASN A 197 13.76 0.25 0.70
CA ASN A 197 14.81 0.65 -0.23
C ASN A 197 14.39 1.76 -1.21
N ASN A 198 13.16 2.28 -1.12
CA ASN A 198 12.69 3.33 -2.03
C ASN A 198 13.18 4.71 -1.53
N PRO A 199 13.97 5.45 -2.34
CA PRO A 199 14.50 6.76 -1.94
C PRO A 199 13.41 7.77 -1.55
N ARG A 200 12.21 7.66 -2.15
CA ARG A 200 11.08 8.56 -1.87
C ARG A 200 10.52 8.39 -0.47
N SER A 201 10.72 7.23 0.16
CA SER A 201 10.28 6.92 1.52
C SER A 201 11.41 6.93 2.54
N TYR A 202 12.59 7.48 2.20
CA TYR A 202 13.69 7.58 3.15
C TYR A 202 13.31 8.35 4.42
N HIS A 203 12.51 9.43 4.27
CA HIS A 203 11.98 10.22 5.39
C HIS A 203 11.02 9.45 6.33
N MET A 204 10.57 8.26 5.93
CA MET A 204 9.73 7.38 6.74
C MET A 204 10.56 6.36 7.53
N ILE A 205 11.88 6.32 7.34
CA ILE A 205 12.79 5.46 8.10
C ILE A 205 13.29 6.29 9.27
N VAL A 206 12.97 5.84 10.48
CA VAL A 206 13.38 6.50 11.72
C VAL A 206 14.50 5.66 12.33
N PRO A 207 15.71 6.22 12.53
CA PRO A 207 16.76 5.49 13.25
C PRO A 207 16.29 5.23 14.69
N MET A 208 16.63 4.07 15.22
CA MET A 208 16.34 3.78 16.62
C MET A 208 17.28 4.61 17.51
N ASP A 209 16.75 5.61 18.22
CA ASP A 209 17.53 6.35 19.22
C ASP A 209 17.81 5.45 20.44
N ASP A 210 19.09 5.32 20.81
CA ASP A 210 19.53 4.60 22.03
C ASP A 210 19.13 5.34 23.33
N THR A 211 18.65 6.59 23.22
CA THR A 211 18.09 7.34 24.35
C THR A 211 16.63 6.98 24.55
N SER A 212 16.42 5.94 25.36
CA SER A 212 15.14 5.58 25.95
C SER A 212 14.58 6.72 26.82
N ASP A 213 13.90 7.68 26.22
CA ASP A 213 12.96 8.53 26.95
C ASP A 213 11.61 7.81 27.03
N GLY A 214 11.46 6.96 28.05
CA GLY A 214 10.21 6.68 28.79
C GLY A 214 8.94 6.24 28.06
N ARG A 215 8.86 6.18 26.73
CA ARG A 215 7.73 5.62 26.00
C ARG A 215 7.91 4.12 25.94
N LYS A 216 7.46 3.46 27.00
CA LYS A 216 7.03 2.06 26.92
C LYS A 216 6.04 1.98 25.76
N THR A 217 6.48 1.48 24.61
CA THR A 217 5.58 0.84 23.65
C THR A 217 4.64 -0.06 24.46
N PRO A 218 3.31 -0.01 24.26
CA PRO A 218 2.41 -0.86 25.02
C PRO A 218 2.87 -2.30 24.78
N THR A 219 3.31 -2.94 25.85
CA THR A 219 3.71 -4.33 25.87
C THR A 219 2.61 -5.12 25.16
N PRO A 220 2.94 -5.99 24.18
CA PRO A 220 1.93 -6.84 23.58
C PRO A 220 1.21 -7.59 24.71
N VAL A 221 -0.12 -7.60 24.63
CA VAL A 221 -1.08 -8.10 25.65
C VAL A 221 -0.85 -9.58 26.02
N HIS A 222 0.06 -10.28 25.32
CA HIS A 222 0.40 -11.70 25.50
C HIS A 222 1.12 -12.10 26.80
N ASN A 223 1.40 -11.19 27.73
CA ASN A 223 1.98 -11.56 29.03
C ASN A 223 0.97 -11.58 30.19
N LEU A 224 -0.32 -11.34 29.93
CA LEU A 224 -1.38 -11.34 30.95
C LEU A 224 -1.80 -12.74 31.41
N ASP A 225 -1.61 -13.76 30.56
CA ASP A 225 -2.09 -15.12 30.83
C ASP A 225 -1.41 -15.76 32.06
N LYS A 226 -0.12 -15.45 32.29
CA LYS A 226 0.69 -16.09 33.35
C LYS A 226 0.20 -15.82 34.79
N ASN A 227 -0.54 -14.74 35.02
CA ASN A 227 -1.03 -14.41 36.37
C ASN A 227 -2.40 -15.01 36.68
N PHE A 228 -3.21 -15.31 35.66
CA PHE A 228 -4.56 -15.86 35.88
C PHE A 228 -4.57 -17.40 35.91
N ASP A 229 -3.52 -18.07 35.43
CA ASP A 229 -3.44 -19.55 35.38
C ASP A 229 -3.38 -20.21 36.76
N TYR A 230 -3.13 -19.44 37.82
CA TYR A 230 -3.07 -19.90 39.21
C TYR A 230 -4.37 -19.70 40.02
N ALA A 231 -5.39 -19.06 39.45
CA ALA A 231 -6.62 -18.72 40.19
C ALA A 231 -7.73 -19.76 39.94
N THR A 232 -8.04 -20.57 40.95
CA THR A 232 -9.10 -21.60 40.91
C THR A 232 -10.45 -21.10 41.43
N THR A 233 -10.48 -19.94 42.12
CA THR A 233 -11.68 -19.38 42.75
C THR A 233 -12.07 -18.03 42.14
N SER A 234 -13.37 -17.78 41.94
CA SER A 234 -13.92 -16.53 41.39
C SER A 234 -13.46 -15.28 42.16
N SER A 235 -13.30 -15.39 43.49
CA SER A 235 -12.83 -14.30 44.35
C SER A 235 -11.35 -13.95 44.12
N GLU A 236 -10.49 -14.93 43.85
CA GLU A 236 -9.06 -14.71 43.61
C GLU A 236 -8.82 -14.14 42.21
N ALA A 237 -9.63 -14.55 41.24
CA ALA A 237 -9.62 -13.98 39.90
C ALA A 237 -10.07 -12.50 39.92
N ALA A 238 -11.06 -12.14 40.74
CA ALA A 238 -11.50 -10.76 40.91
C ALA A 238 -10.38 -9.88 41.50
N ASP A 239 -9.67 -10.34 42.52
CA ASP A 239 -8.55 -9.59 43.12
C ASP A 239 -7.36 -9.42 42.16
N ALA A 240 -7.03 -10.47 41.39
CA ALA A 240 -5.98 -10.39 40.36
C ALA A 240 -6.36 -9.41 39.24
N PHE A 241 -7.63 -9.47 38.81
CA PHE A 241 -8.17 -8.56 37.80
C PHE A 241 -8.17 -7.10 38.29
N GLN A 242 -8.57 -6.87 39.53
CA GLN A 242 -8.60 -5.54 40.13
C GLN A 242 -7.21 -4.90 40.19
N LYS A 243 -6.18 -5.68 40.54
CA LYS A 243 -4.78 -5.21 40.52
C LYS A 243 -4.32 -4.82 39.10
N LEU A 244 -4.69 -5.61 38.10
CA LEU A 244 -4.36 -5.32 36.70
C LEU A 244 -5.10 -4.09 36.17
N MET A 245 -6.36 -3.92 36.55
CA MET A 245 -7.14 -2.73 36.23
C MET A 245 -6.51 -1.47 36.83
N CYS A 246 -6.05 -1.53 38.08
CA CYS A 246 -5.34 -0.41 38.73
C CYS A 246 -4.02 -0.08 38.01
N GLN A 247 -3.23 -1.08 37.59
CA GLN A 247 -2.00 -0.86 36.81
C GLN A 247 -2.28 -0.25 35.43
N LYS A 248 -3.36 -0.67 34.76
CA LYS A 248 -3.76 -0.11 33.47
C LYS A 248 -4.22 1.35 33.61
N ILE A 249 -4.98 1.66 34.65
CA ILE A 249 -5.43 3.03 34.96
C ILE A 249 -4.23 3.91 35.33
N GLU A 250 -3.27 3.42 36.11
CA GLU A 250 -2.01 4.11 36.42
C GLU A 250 -1.23 4.44 35.14
N ALA A 251 -1.10 3.48 34.22
CA ALA A 251 -0.41 3.69 32.95
C ALA A 251 -1.12 4.73 32.05
N MET A 252 -2.46 4.82 32.13
CA MET A 252 -3.27 5.72 31.30
C MET A 252 -3.33 7.15 31.87
N LEU A 253 -3.56 7.29 33.18
CA LEU A 253 -3.78 8.57 33.84
C LEU A 253 -2.52 9.14 34.52
N LYS A 254 -1.42 8.37 34.56
CA LYS A 254 -0.18 8.71 35.27
C LYS A 254 -0.40 9.00 36.76
N VAL A 255 -1.46 8.45 37.35
CA VAL A 255 -1.75 8.53 38.78
C VAL A 255 -1.20 7.26 39.45
N PRO A 256 -0.38 7.36 40.51
CA PRO A 256 0.16 6.19 41.20
C PRO A 256 -0.96 5.27 41.69
N ALA A 257 -0.82 3.95 41.47
CA ALA A 257 -1.87 2.98 41.81
C ALA A 257 -2.31 3.02 43.29
N ALA A 258 -1.43 3.46 44.20
CA ALA A 258 -1.71 3.61 45.62
C ALA A 258 -2.71 4.74 45.97
N ARG A 259 -3.01 5.66 45.04
CA ARG A 259 -3.98 6.76 45.23
C ARG A 259 -5.36 6.47 44.62
N ILE A 260 -5.54 5.33 43.97
CA ILE A 260 -6.80 4.99 43.31
C ILE A 260 -7.74 4.38 44.35
N ASN A 261 -8.84 5.06 44.66
CA ASN A 261 -9.87 4.53 45.53
C ASN A 261 -10.74 3.54 44.75
N ILE A 262 -10.67 2.25 45.13
CA ILE A 262 -11.39 1.14 44.51
C ILE A 262 -12.90 1.23 44.72
N GLU A 263 -13.35 1.82 45.84
CA GLU A 263 -14.77 1.93 46.19
C GLU A 263 -15.43 3.17 45.58
N ALA A 264 -14.65 4.07 45.00
CA ALA A 264 -15.17 5.27 44.35
C ALA A 264 -15.54 5.01 42.89
N PRO A 265 -16.59 5.65 42.36
CA PRO A 265 -16.94 5.54 40.95
C PRO A 265 -15.80 6.07 40.07
N LEU A 266 -15.52 5.37 38.96
CA LEU A 266 -14.42 5.68 38.03
C LEU A 266 -14.48 7.12 37.46
N SER A 267 -15.66 7.76 37.46
CA SER A 267 -15.84 9.16 37.10
C SER A 267 -15.06 10.12 38.02
N SER A 268 -14.87 9.76 39.28
CA SER A 268 -14.11 10.56 40.26
C SER A 268 -12.60 10.59 39.99
N VAL A 269 -12.09 9.65 39.18
CA VAL A 269 -10.67 9.52 38.81
C VAL A 269 -10.36 10.29 37.51
N GLY A 270 -11.35 10.97 36.91
CA GLY A 270 -11.18 11.72 35.67
C GLY A 270 -11.25 10.85 34.41
N LEU A 271 -12.01 9.75 34.48
CA LEU A 271 -12.16 8.82 33.37
C LEU A 271 -13.18 9.36 32.34
N ASP A 272 -12.69 9.99 31.28
CA ASP A 272 -13.53 10.53 30.21
C ASP A 272 -13.97 9.46 29.20
N SER A 273 -14.99 9.77 28.39
CA SER A 273 -15.55 8.88 27.36
C SER A 273 -14.52 8.21 26.43
N PRO A 274 -13.43 8.89 25.97
CA PRO A 274 -12.41 8.25 25.15
C PRO A 274 -11.60 7.18 25.90
N LEU A 275 -11.29 7.43 27.18
CA LEU A 275 -10.57 6.47 28.03
C LEU A 275 -11.45 5.27 28.40
N ALA A 276 -12.76 5.50 28.57
CA ALA A 276 -13.72 4.42 28.79
C ALA A 276 -13.80 3.44 27.61
N VAL A 277 -13.71 3.93 26.37
CA VAL A 277 -13.67 3.08 25.17
C VAL A 277 -12.40 2.24 25.14
N GLU A 278 -11.25 2.83 25.46
CA GLU A 278 -9.98 2.10 25.48
C GLU A 278 -9.93 1.03 26.58
N ILE A 279 -10.49 1.30 27.76
CA ILE A 279 -10.65 0.31 28.84
C ILE A 279 -11.56 -0.83 28.42
N ARG A 280 -12.68 -0.54 27.75
CA ARG A 280 -13.60 -1.57 27.25
C ARG A 280 -12.92 -2.47 26.23
N THR A 281 -12.17 -1.90 25.29
CA THR A 281 -11.42 -2.68 24.28
C THR A 281 -10.34 -3.54 24.95
N TRP A 282 -9.63 -2.99 25.94
CA TRP A 282 -8.66 -3.75 26.72
C TRP A 282 -9.32 -4.90 27.49
N PHE A 283 -10.47 -4.67 28.13
CA PHE A 283 -11.23 -5.70 28.83
C PHE A 283 -11.63 -6.86 27.91
N LEU A 284 -12.15 -6.55 26.72
CA LEU A 284 -12.54 -7.56 25.74
C LEU A 284 -11.35 -8.40 25.26
N LEU A 285 -10.17 -7.78 25.09
CA LEU A 285 -8.94 -8.50 24.73
C LEU A 285 -8.48 -9.45 25.85
N VAL A 286 -8.66 -9.07 27.12
CA VAL A 286 -8.35 -9.93 28.28
C VAL A 286 -9.39 -11.04 28.44
N SER A 287 -10.68 -10.80 28.18
CA SER A 287 -11.72 -11.82 28.31
C SER A 287 -11.71 -12.84 27.17
N MET A 288 -11.35 -12.43 25.95
CA MET A 288 -11.34 -13.30 24.78
C MET A 288 -10.17 -14.31 24.78
N SER A 289 -9.16 -14.17 25.64
CA SER A 289 -8.09 -15.17 25.76
C SER A 289 -8.49 -16.45 26.52
N ARG A 290 -9.72 -16.52 27.06
CA ARG A 290 -10.22 -17.65 27.88
C ARG A 290 -11.54 -18.30 27.41
N CYS A 291 -12.06 -17.98 26.23
CA CYS A 291 -13.18 -18.70 25.61
C CYS A 291 -12.73 -19.63 24.49
#